data_AF-A0AAD6SV75-F1
#
_entry.id   AF-A0AAD6SV75-F1
#
_cell.length_a   1.000
_cell.length_b   1.000
_cell.length_c   1.000
_cell.angle_alpha   90.00
_cell.angle_beta   90.00
_cell.angle_gamma   90.00
#
_symmetry.space_group_name_H-M   'P 1'
#
loop_
_entity.id
_entity.type
_entity.pdbx_description
1 polymer ?
#
loop_
_entity_poly.entity_id
_entity_poly.type
_entity_poly.pdbx_seq_one_letter_code
_entity_poly.pdbx_strand_id
1 'polypeptide(L)'
;MDQILSAAMAQPPTQADGGGFIYLYFLKDIHGRWIVKIGESTWPPRRKKEWDRQCAPQRHIWFEYALWVPWRKKMEGLLHLWATLNGAWLGYVLCRYCGIHHREQFDLGNCGGMWTIIQTAMAFVFKMGWPSWWYGSL
;
A
#
# COMPACT_ATOMS: atom_id res chain seq x y z
N MET A 1 -1.64 20.09 3.48
CA MET A 1 -1.63 18.63 3.30
C MET A 1 -2.99 18.16 2.80
N ASP A 2 -4.06 18.44 3.53
CA ASP A 2 -5.40 17.94 3.24
C ASP A 2 -5.97 18.35 1.87
N GLN A 3 -5.72 19.58 1.42
CA GLN A 3 -6.26 20.06 0.14
C GLN A 3 -5.80 19.26 -1.09
N ILE A 4 -4.54 18.81 -1.13
CA ILE A 4 -4.01 18.04 -2.27
C ILE A 4 -4.63 16.64 -2.29
N LEU A 5 -4.67 15.98 -1.13
CA LEU A 5 -5.26 14.65 -1.00
C LEU A 5 -6.76 14.68 -1.29
N SER A 6 -7.49 15.69 -0.76
CA SER A 6 -8.90 15.89 -1.04
C SER A 6 -9.18 16.13 -2.53
N ALA A 7 -8.36 16.94 -3.21
CA ALA A 7 -8.48 17.16 -4.64
C ALA A 7 -8.27 15.87 -5.44
N ALA A 8 -7.26 15.05 -5.08
CA ALA A 8 -7.01 13.76 -5.72
C ALA A 8 -8.15 12.76 -5.47
N MET A 9 -8.74 12.75 -4.26
CA MET A 9 -9.91 11.91 -3.95
C MET A 9 -11.13 12.31 -4.79
N ALA A 10 -11.33 13.60 -5.03
CA ALA A 10 -12.46 14.14 -5.79
C ALA A 10 -12.40 13.83 -7.29
N GLN A 11 -11.23 13.51 -7.85
CA GLN A 11 -11.11 13.12 -9.26
C GLN A 11 -11.90 11.84 -9.52
N PRO A 12 -12.77 11.77 -10.54
CA PRO A 12 -13.53 10.55 -10.79
C PRO A 12 -12.60 9.39 -11.17
N PRO A 13 -12.86 8.16 -10.69
CA PRO A 13 -12.12 6.99 -11.15
C PRO A 13 -12.37 6.75 -12.66
N THR A 14 -11.35 6.24 -13.32
CA THR A 14 -11.35 5.88 -14.74
C THR A 14 -11.55 4.37 -14.91
N GLN A 15 -11.89 3.95 -16.12
CA GLN A 15 -11.97 2.51 -16.44
C GLN A 15 -10.62 1.80 -16.22
N ALA A 16 -9.50 2.50 -16.39
CA ALA A 16 -8.17 1.96 -16.19
C ALA A 16 -7.87 1.61 -14.72
N ASP A 17 -8.62 2.17 -13.77
CA ASP A 17 -8.40 1.94 -12.34
C ASP A 17 -8.77 0.53 -11.91
N GLY A 18 -9.93 0.03 -12.36
CA GLY A 18 -10.40 -1.35 -12.22
C GLY A 18 -10.48 -1.92 -10.80
N GLY A 19 -11.28 -2.96 -10.62
CA GLY A 19 -11.37 -3.67 -9.34
C GLY A 19 -10.12 -4.51 -9.04
N GLY A 20 -9.81 -4.70 -7.77
CA GLY A 20 -8.74 -5.62 -7.32
C GLY A 20 -8.40 -5.40 -5.86
N PHE A 21 -7.15 -5.67 -5.48
CA PHE A 21 -6.70 -5.65 -4.10
C PHE A 21 -5.55 -4.68 -3.92
N ILE A 22 -5.54 -4.00 -2.79
CA ILE A 22 -4.35 -3.34 -2.24
C ILE A 22 -3.67 -4.29 -1.27
N TYR A 23 -2.36 -4.42 -1.38
CA TYR A 23 -1.55 -5.14 -0.42
C TYR A 23 -0.54 -4.19 0.24
N LEU A 24 -0.28 -4.47 1.52
CA LEU A 24 0.77 -3.83 2.30
C LEU A 24 1.81 -4.88 2.65
N TYR A 25 3.06 -4.58 2.36
CA TYR A 25 4.19 -5.46 2.59
C TYR A 25 5.23 -4.73 3.43
N PHE A 26 5.46 -5.21 4.64
CA PHE A 26 6.37 -4.60 5.60
C PHE A 26 7.70 -5.35 5.63
N LEU A 27 8.79 -4.62 5.58
CA LEU A 27 10.14 -5.15 5.71
C LEU A 27 10.95 -4.25 6.65
N LYS A 28 12.06 -4.78 7.17
CA LYS A 28 13.06 -3.95 7.85
C LYS A 28 14.19 -3.59 6.90
N ASP A 29 14.60 -2.33 6.92
CA ASP A 29 15.82 -1.90 6.23
C ASP A 29 17.08 -2.35 6.99
N ILE A 30 18.23 -1.94 6.46
CA ILE A 30 19.56 -2.24 6.99
C ILE A 30 19.85 -1.60 8.37
N HIS A 31 19.06 -0.60 8.75
CA HIS A 31 19.14 0.10 10.03
C HIS A 31 18.05 -0.39 11.01
N GLY A 32 17.28 -1.42 10.62
CA GLY A 32 16.19 -1.97 11.42
C GLY A 32 14.91 -1.14 11.41
N ARG A 33 14.80 -0.12 10.56
CA ARG A 33 13.60 0.72 10.38
C ARG A 33 12.55 -0.03 9.58
N TRP A 34 11.28 0.22 9.90
CA TRP A 34 10.17 -0.37 9.17
C TRP A 34 9.90 0.38 7.87
N ILE A 35 9.93 -0.35 6.77
CA ILE A 35 9.57 0.12 5.44
C ILE A 35 8.29 -0.59 5.03
N VAL A 36 7.36 0.15 4.43
CA VAL A 36 6.19 -0.43 3.77
C VAL A 36 6.32 -0.31 2.26
N LYS A 37 5.99 -1.39 1.57
CA LYS A 37 5.63 -1.35 0.16
C LYS A 37 4.11 -1.40 0.06
N ILE A 38 3.56 -0.44 -0.66
CA ILE A 38 2.15 -0.34 -1.00
C ILE A 38 2.03 -0.73 -2.47
N GLY A 39 1.19 -1.72 -2.79
CA GLY A 39 0.98 -2.12 -4.18
C GLY A 39 -0.42 -2.62 -4.48
N GLU A 40 -0.77 -2.67 -5.76
CA GLU A 40 -2.01 -3.26 -6.26
C GLU A 40 -1.82 -4.65 -6.88
N SER A 41 -2.87 -5.48 -6.82
CA SER A 41 -2.93 -6.72 -7.58
C SER A 41 -4.37 -7.16 -7.84
N THR A 42 -4.60 -7.86 -8.94
CA THR A 42 -5.82 -8.65 -9.15
C THR A 42 -5.73 -10.05 -8.54
N TRP A 43 -4.53 -10.52 -8.18
CA TRP A 43 -4.30 -11.86 -7.63
C TRP A 43 -3.19 -11.86 -6.55
N PRO A 44 -3.52 -11.51 -5.29
CA PRO A 44 -2.54 -11.35 -4.20
C PRO A 44 -1.63 -12.57 -3.95
N PRO A 45 -2.12 -13.83 -3.98
CA PRO A 45 -1.26 -15.01 -3.79
C PRO A 45 -0.13 -15.12 -4.81
N ARG A 46 -0.39 -14.77 -6.08
CA ARG A 46 0.64 -14.74 -7.12
C ARG A 46 1.65 -13.63 -6.83
N ARG A 47 1.16 -12.45 -6.45
CA ARG A 47 2.04 -11.31 -6.16
C ARG A 47 2.94 -11.59 -4.96
N LYS A 48 2.42 -12.25 -3.93
CA LYS A 48 3.20 -12.75 -2.79
C LYS A 48 4.34 -13.65 -3.24
N LYS A 49 4.04 -14.68 -4.03
CA LYS A 49 5.04 -15.61 -4.58
C LYS A 49 6.10 -14.92 -5.44
N GLU A 50 5.72 -13.95 -6.27
CA GLU A 50 6.65 -13.17 -7.08
C GLU A 50 7.62 -12.36 -6.21
N TRP A 51 7.11 -11.73 -5.16
CA TRP A 51 7.94 -10.96 -4.22
C TRP A 51 8.86 -11.85 -3.38
N ASP A 52 8.35 -12.95 -2.85
CA ASP A 52 9.13 -13.91 -2.09
C ASP A 52 10.30 -14.49 -2.92
N ARG A 53 10.14 -14.58 -4.24
CA ARG A 53 11.21 -14.99 -5.19
C ARG A 53 12.21 -13.88 -5.50
N GLN A 54 11.81 -12.60 -5.44
CA GLN A 54 12.63 -11.48 -5.90
C GLN A 54 13.65 -10.97 -4.87
N CYS A 55 13.38 -11.05 -3.56
CA CYS A 55 14.32 -10.63 -2.50
C CYS A 55 14.02 -11.51 -1.24
N ALA A 56 14.85 -12.52 -0.98
CA ALA A 56 14.82 -13.41 0.20
C ALA A 56 16.20 -13.44 0.91
N PRO A 57 16.32 -13.60 2.26
CA PRO A 57 15.31 -13.69 3.30
C PRO A 57 15.39 -12.46 4.24
N GLN A 58 14.64 -11.40 3.93
CA GLN A 58 14.34 -10.40 4.96
C GLN A 58 13.20 -10.93 5.82
N ARG A 59 13.22 -10.66 7.14
CA ARG A 59 12.02 -10.77 7.96
C ARG A 59 10.99 -9.79 7.40
N HIS A 60 10.03 -10.32 6.66
CA HIS A 60 8.93 -9.57 6.08
C HIS A 60 7.61 -9.95 6.72
N ILE A 61 6.65 -9.03 6.69
CA ILE A 61 5.29 -9.25 7.15
C ILE A 61 4.38 -8.83 6.01
N TRP A 62 3.69 -9.80 5.44
CA TRP A 62 2.54 -9.53 4.59
C TRP A 62 1.37 -9.17 5.49
N PHE A 63 0.72 -8.04 5.22
CA PHE A 63 -0.59 -7.83 5.82
C PHE A 63 -1.53 -8.89 5.25
N GLU A 64 -1.98 -9.81 6.10
CA GLU A 64 -2.67 -11.04 5.68
C GLU A 64 -3.97 -10.75 4.92
N TYR A 65 -4.58 -9.60 5.18
CA TYR A 65 -5.81 -9.15 4.54
C TYR A 65 -5.50 -8.15 3.42
N ALA A 66 -5.25 -8.65 2.21
CA ALA A 66 -5.27 -7.79 1.03
C ALA A 66 -6.66 -7.14 0.93
N LEU A 67 -6.70 -5.80 0.80
CA LEU A 67 -7.93 -5.02 0.87
C LEU A 67 -8.55 -4.95 -0.52
N TRP A 68 -9.71 -5.58 -0.72
CA TRP A 68 -10.42 -5.44 -1.99
C TRP A 68 -10.96 -4.02 -2.15
N VAL A 69 -10.78 -3.44 -3.34
CA VAL A 69 -11.25 -2.11 -3.72
C VAL A 69 -11.77 -2.10 -5.16
N PRO A 70 -12.79 -1.28 -5.46
CA PRO A 70 -13.35 -1.18 -6.81
C PRO A 70 -12.44 -0.45 -7.81
N TRP A 71 -11.49 0.35 -7.33
CA TRP A 71 -10.59 1.19 -8.15
C TRP A 71 -9.14 1.11 -7.62
N ARG A 72 -8.49 -0.03 -7.84
CA ARG A 72 -7.21 -0.37 -7.20
C ARG A 72 -6.08 0.60 -7.55
N LYS A 73 -5.96 1.04 -8.80
CA LYS A 73 -4.87 1.97 -9.17
C LYS A 73 -5.04 3.36 -8.55
N LYS A 74 -6.25 3.92 -8.62
CA LYS A 74 -6.57 5.17 -7.91
C LYS A 74 -6.29 5.04 -6.41
N MET A 75 -6.67 3.92 -5.80
CA MET A 75 -6.43 3.69 -4.37
C MET A 75 -4.94 3.62 -4.03
N GLU A 76 -4.16 2.88 -4.81
CA GLU A 76 -2.70 2.81 -4.66
C GLU A 76 -2.07 4.21 -4.77
N GLY A 77 -2.44 4.98 -5.80
CA GLY A 77 -1.94 6.34 -6.00
C GLY A 77 -2.29 7.28 -4.84
N LEU A 78 -3.50 7.17 -4.27
CA LEU A 78 -3.89 7.95 -3.10
C LEU A 78 -3.09 7.56 -1.85
N LEU A 79 -2.79 6.27 -1.65
CA LEU A 79 -1.98 5.80 -0.53
C LEU A 79 -0.52 6.22 -0.68
N HIS A 80 0.03 6.16 -1.90
CA HIS A 80 1.38 6.68 -2.19
C HIS A 80 1.45 8.19 -1.95
N LEU A 81 0.43 8.94 -2.39
CA LEU A 81 0.34 10.38 -2.16
C LEU A 81 0.23 10.69 -0.66
N TRP A 82 -0.64 9.99 0.07
CA TRP A 82 -0.76 10.14 1.52
C TRP A 82 0.58 9.85 2.23
N ALA A 83 1.25 8.76 1.88
CA ALA A 83 2.52 8.38 2.49
C ALA A 83 3.59 9.46 2.23
N THR A 84 3.70 9.92 0.98
CA THR A 84 4.63 11.00 0.60
C THR A 84 4.36 12.28 1.36
N LEU A 85 3.09 12.69 1.45
CA LEU A 85 2.70 13.89 2.18
C LEU A 85 3.05 13.78 3.65
N ASN A 86 2.91 12.60 4.27
CA ASN A 86 3.21 12.35 5.69
C ASN A 86 4.70 12.13 5.96
N GLY A 87 5.58 12.55 5.05
CA GLY A 87 7.03 12.48 5.23
C GLY A 87 7.60 11.08 5.11
N ALA A 88 6.81 10.10 4.66
CA ALA A 88 7.34 8.79 4.34
C ALA A 88 8.20 8.93 3.07
N TRP A 89 9.51 8.85 3.25
CA TRP A 89 10.45 9.08 2.16
C TRP A 89 10.35 7.94 1.15
N LEU A 90 10.22 8.28 -0.14
CA LEU A 90 10.37 7.37 -1.27
C LEU A 90 11.84 6.95 -1.34
N GLY A 91 12.20 5.97 -0.53
CA GLY A 91 13.55 5.44 -0.51
C GLY A 91 13.79 4.69 -1.80
N TYR A 92 14.70 5.19 -2.64
CA TYR A 92 15.42 4.36 -3.61
C TYR A 92 16.34 3.40 -2.85
N VAL A 93 15.75 2.52 -2.02
CA VAL A 93 16.50 1.62 -1.16
C VAL A 93 17.01 0.47 -2.02
N LEU A 94 18.33 0.38 -2.12
CA LEU A 94 19.01 -0.79 -2.68
C LEU A 94 18.77 -1.99 -1.73
N CYS A 95 18.01 -3.01 -2.15
CA CYS A 95 17.93 -4.27 -1.37
C CYS A 95 19.31 -4.90 -1.38
N ARG A 96 19.95 -5.03 -0.21
CA ARG A 96 21.28 -5.66 -0.07
C ARG A 96 21.28 -7.14 -0.47
N TYR A 97 20.11 -7.78 -0.54
CA TYR A 97 19.98 -9.19 -0.89
C TYR A 97 19.89 -9.43 -2.39
N CYS A 98 19.14 -8.62 -3.13
CA CYS A 98 18.97 -8.79 -4.58
C CYS A 98 19.72 -7.75 -5.43
N GLY A 99 20.30 -6.71 -4.82
CA GLY A 99 21.03 -5.66 -5.51
C GLY A 99 20.15 -4.74 -6.37
N ILE A 100 18.83 -4.77 -6.20
CA ILE A 100 17.88 -3.97 -6.98
C ILE A 100 17.35 -2.81 -6.13
N HIS A 101 17.15 -1.66 -6.77
CA HIS A 101 16.39 -0.55 -6.20
C HIS A 101 14.89 -0.87 -6.27
N HIS A 102 14.28 -1.15 -5.13
CA HIS A 102 12.84 -1.33 -5.09
C HIS A 102 12.14 0.03 -5.11
N ARG A 103 11.21 0.19 -6.03
CA ARG A 103 10.32 1.37 -6.09
C ARG A 103 9.14 1.21 -5.12
N GLU A 104 8.53 2.33 -4.75
CA GLU A 104 7.33 2.41 -3.91
C GLU A 104 7.53 1.82 -2.50
N GLN A 105 8.74 2.01 -1.96
CA GLN A 105 9.06 1.70 -0.58
C GLN A 105 9.06 3.00 0.22
N PHE A 106 8.27 3.02 1.29
CA PHE A 106 8.05 4.17 2.14
C PHE A 106 8.62 3.88 3.53
N ASP A 107 9.54 4.72 4.00
CA ASP A 107 10.03 4.65 5.39
C ASP A 107 8.93 5.14 6.33
N LEU A 108 8.44 4.25 7.20
CA LEU A 108 7.41 4.55 8.19
C LEU A 108 8.00 4.98 9.54
N GLY A 109 9.32 5.03 9.66
CA GLY A 109 10.01 5.32 10.90
C GLY A 109 9.87 4.19 11.93
N ASN A 110 9.43 4.53 13.14
CA ASN A 110 9.26 3.59 14.25
C ASN A 110 7.96 2.76 14.15
N CYS A 111 7.78 1.78 15.03
CA CYS A 111 6.69 0.79 14.97
C CYS A 111 5.26 1.38 14.90
N GLY A 112 5.06 2.66 15.24
CA GLY A 112 3.75 3.32 15.14
C GLY A 112 3.26 3.48 13.70
N GLY A 113 4.16 3.70 12.73
CA GLY A 113 3.78 3.97 11.35
C GLY A 113 3.10 2.79 10.63
N MET A 114 3.40 1.54 11.05
CA MET A 114 2.79 0.33 10.48
C MET A 114 1.27 0.29 10.73
N TRP A 115 0.85 0.59 11.94
CA TRP A 115 -0.57 0.61 12.28
C TRP A 115 -1.28 1.79 11.60
N THR A 116 -0.64 2.95 11.54
CA THR A 116 -1.20 4.14 10.87
C THR A 116 -1.45 3.88 9.38
N ILE A 117 -0.52 3.28 8.63
CA ILE A 117 -0.77 3.02 7.20
C ILE A 117 -1.88 1.98 6.99
N ILE A 118 -2.00 0.97 7.87
CA ILE A 118 -3.10 -0.02 7.82
C ILE A 118 -4.43 0.69 8.06
N GLN A 119 -4.53 1.51 9.10
CA GLN A 119 -5.75 2.27 9.40
C GLN A 119 -6.11 3.23 8.28
N THR A 120 -5.13 3.94 7.71
CA THR A 120 -5.35 4.83 6.55
C THR A 120 -5.86 4.05 5.34
N ALA A 121 -5.25 2.90 5.03
CA ALA A 121 -5.69 2.06 3.93
C ALA A 121 -7.14 1.59 4.12
N MET A 122 -7.49 1.11 5.32
CA MET A 122 -8.88 0.75 5.63
C MET A 122 -9.81 1.96 5.55
N ALA A 123 -9.43 3.12 6.07
CA ALA A 123 -10.23 4.33 6.01
C ALA A 123 -10.49 4.78 4.58
N PHE A 124 -9.50 4.67 3.68
CA PHE A 124 -9.72 4.96 2.27
C PHE A 124 -10.65 3.95 1.61
N VAL A 125 -10.52 2.64 1.90
CA VAL A 125 -11.45 1.61 1.41
C VAL A 125 -12.89 1.98 1.78
N PHE A 126 -13.13 2.33 3.05
CA PHE A 126 -14.45 2.73 3.53
C PHE A 126 -14.95 4.02 2.90
N LYS A 127 -14.09 5.05 2.76
CA LYS A 127 -14.47 6.33 2.16
C LYS A 127 -14.71 6.26 0.65
N MET A 128 -14.01 5.38 -0.05
CA MET A 128 -14.02 5.33 -1.51
C MET A 128 -14.98 4.28 -2.06
N GLY A 129 -15.32 3.19 -1.36
CA GLY A 129 -15.90 2.09 -2.13
C GLY A 129 -16.55 0.94 -1.42
N TRP A 130 -17.17 1.13 -0.25
CA TRP A 130 -18.31 0.29 0.08
C TRP A 130 -19.60 1.05 -0.21
N PRO A 131 -20.34 0.65 -1.25
CA PRO A 131 -21.71 1.10 -1.38
C PRO A 131 -22.48 0.69 -0.11
N SER A 132 -23.34 1.58 0.41
CA SER A 132 -24.10 1.36 1.65
C SER A 132 -24.95 0.08 1.68
N TRP A 133 -25.17 -0.56 0.52
CA TRP A 133 -25.93 -1.80 0.35
C TRP A 133 -25.12 -3.09 0.58
N TRP A 134 -23.81 -3.01 0.81
CA TRP A 134 -23.00 -4.17 1.21
C TRP A 134 -23.09 -4.53 2.70
N TYR A 135 -23.59 -3.61 3.55
CA TYR A 135 -23.82 -3.87 4.97
C TYR A 135 -25.15 -4.59 5.27
N GLY A 136 -25.94 -4.94 4.25
CA GLY A 136 -27.28 -5.52 4.38
C GLY A 136 -27.39 -7.03 4.18
N SER A 137 -26.27 -7.76 4.09
CA SER A 137 -26.27 -9.20 3.75
C SER A 137 -25.29 -10.02 4.58
N LEU A 138 -25.26 -9.82 5.90
CA LEU A 138 -24.68 -10.75 6.87
C LEU A 138 -25.77 -11.26 7.82
#